data_AF-A0A354D0K8-F1
#
_entry.id   AF-A0A354D0K8-F1
#
_cell.length_a   1.000
_cell.length_b   1.000
_cell.length_c   1.000
_cell.angle_alpha   90.00
_cell.angle_beta   90.00
_cell.angle_gamma   90.00
#
_symmetry.space_group_name_H-M   'P 1'
#
loop_
_entity.id
_entity.type
_entity.pdbx_description
1 polymer ?
#
loop_
_entity_poly.entity_id
_entity_poly.type
_entity_poly.pdbx_seq_one_letter_code
_entity_poly.pdbx_strand_id
1 'polypeptide(L)'
;MRKLVAVTFVAFVMAIPNAWAMRTTVHEAAESSQYGRKMGGMIGRGVINVVTSFVDLLVNVVNETRNGPPVVGTLVGVGKGAGCLGLRVLSGGVDLTTFWVPGFNGFPVSDS
;
A
#
# COMPACT_ATOMS: atom_id res chain seq x y z
N MET A 1 -15.06 30.22 -2.66
CA MET A 1 -14.36 29.13 -3.39
C MET A 1 -12.85 29.10 -3.13
N ARG A 2 -12.06 30.15 -3.44
CA ARG A 2 -10.58 30.14 -3.23
C ARG A 2 -10.12 29.78 -1.80
N LYS A 3 -10.76 30.34 -0.76
CA LYS A 3 -10.44 30.04 0.65
C LYS A 3 -10.76 28.59 1.04
N LEU A 4 -11.82 28.03 0.48
CA LEU A 4 -12.25 26.65 0.73
C LEU A 4 -11.27 25.66 0.09
N VAL A 5 -10.86 25.92 -1.15
CA VAL A 5 -9.80 25.16 -1.84
C VAL A 5 -8.48 25.22 -1.07
N ALA A 6 -8.08 26.39 -0.58
CA ALA A 6 -6.86 26.53 0.22
C ALA A 6 -6.92 25.73 1.53
N VAL A 7 -8.05 25.76 2.24
CA VAL A 7 -8.25 24.98 3.47
C VAL A 7 -8.22 23.49 3.19
N THR A 8 -8.92 23.02 2.15
CA THR A 8 -8.91 21.60 1.76
C THR A 8 -7.51 21.14 1.31
N PHE A 9 -6.78 21.98 0.59
CA PHE A 9 -5.41 21.69 0.16
C PHE A 9 -4.44 21.60 1.35
N VAL A 10 -4.51 22.54 2.31
CA VAL A 10 -3.70 22.50 3.52
C VAL A 10 -4.02 21.26 4.37
N ALA A 11 -5.31 20.92 4.52
CA ALA A 11 -5.72 19.70 5.22
C ALA A 11 -5.18 18.44 4.53
N PHE A 12 -5.20 18.40 3.20
CA PHE A 12 -4.67 17.28 2.43
C PHE A 12 -3.15 17.14 2.59
N VAL A 13 -2.39 18.25 2.51
CA VAL A 13 -0.93 18.23 2.70
C VAL A 13 -0.55 17.76 4.11
N MET A 14 -1.29 18.21 5.13
CA MET A 14 -1.08 17.77 6.52
C MET A 14 -1.42 16.29 6.76
N ALA A 15 -2.21 15.66 5.89
CA ALA A 15 -2.57 14.25 6.00
C ALA A 15 -1.47 13.31 5.46
N ILE A 16 -0.55 13.80 4.61
CA ILE A 16 0.48 12.97 3.94
C ILE A 16 1.46 12.31 4.94
N PRO A 17 2.05 13.03 5.92
CA PRO A 17 2.96 12.41 6.89
C PRO A 17 2.28 11.35 7.76
N ASN A 18 0.98 11.56 8.07
CA ASN A 18 0.19 10.65 8.89
C ASN A 18 -0.12 9.33 8.17
N ALA A 19 -0.22 9.34 6.84
CA ALA A 19 -0.45 8.13 6.06
C ALA A 19 0.75 7.17 6.12
N TRP A 20 1.97 7.71 6.10
CA TRP A 20 3.19 6.90 6.19
C TRP A 20 3.36 6.28 7.59
N ALA A 21 3.16 7.09 8.64
CA ALA A 21 3.19 6.61 10.02
C ALA A 21 2.08 5.60 10.33
N MET A 22 0.89 5.76 9.75
CA MET A 22 -0.19 4.78 9.88
C MET A 22 0.20 3.44 9.25
N ARG A 23 0.82 3.47 8.06
CA ARG A 23 1.25 2.25 7.37
C ARG A 23 2.29 1.45 8.17
N THR A 24 3.30 2.12 8.73
CA THR A 24 4.33 1.47 9.56
C THR A 24 3.74 0.88 10.83
N THR A 25 2.89 1.65 11.52
CA THR A 25 2.21 1.20 12.74
C THR A 25 1.37 -0.06 12.50
N VAL A 26 0.68 -0.11 11.36
CA VAL A 26 -0.16 -1.25 10.97
C VAL A 26 0.70 -2.49 10.63
N HIS A 27 1.86 -2.31 10.00
CA HIS A 27 2.83 -3.38 9.77
C HIS A 27 3.37 -3.96 11.08
N GLU A 28 3.86 -3.10 11.98
CA GLU A 28 4.34 -3.51 13.30
C GLU A 28 3.23 -4.17 14.13
N ALA A 29 2.00 -3.67 14.01
CA ALA A 29 0.85 -4.28 14.66
C ALA A 29 0.60 -5.70 14.13
N ALA A 30 0.69 -5.93 12.81
CA ALA A 30 0.46 -7.23 12.20
C ALA A 30 1.48 -8.31 12.63
N GLU A 31 2.67 -7.88 13.07
CA GLU A 31 3.73 -8.76 13.57
C GLU A 31 3.73 -8.94 15.09
N SER A 32 2.78 -8.32 15.79
CA SER A 32 2.71 -8.38 17.25
C SER A 32 2.50 -9.79 17.79
N SER A 33 3.10 -10.10 18.93
CA SER A 33 2.80 -11.32 19.70
C SER A 33 1.42 -11.29 20.37
N GLN A 34 0.84 -10.10 20.55
CA GLN A 34 -0.49 -9.95 21.14
C GLN A 34 -1.57 -10.16 20.07
N TYR A 35 -2.39 -11.20 20.24
CA TYR A 35 -3.38 -11.63 19.24
C TYR A 35 -4.31 -10.49 18.75
N GLY A 36 -4.85 -9.67 19.66
CA GLY A 36 -5.73 -8.57 19.28
C GLY A 36 -5.03 -7.49 18.45
N ARG A 37 -3.79 -7.15 18.80
CA ARG A 37 -2.97 -6.16 18.07
C ARG A 37 -2.56 -6.71 16.70
N LYS A 38 -2.14 -7.97 16.65
CA LYS A 38 -1.84 -8.75 15.43
C LYS A 38 -3.01 -8.77 14.46
N MET A 39 -4.19 -9.14 14.97
CA MET A 39 -5.41 -9.20 14.18
C MET A 39 -5.77 -7.83 13.58
N GLY A 40 -5.77 -6.77 14.40
CA GLY A 40 -6.04 -5.41 13.92
C GLY A 40 -5.01 -4.94 12.90
N GLY A 41 -3.72 -5.26 13.11
CA GLY A 41 -2.65 -4.97 12.17
C GLY A 41 -2.81 -5.68 10.83
N MET A 42 -3.13 -6.98 10.82
CA MET A 42 -3.39 -7.72 9.59
C MET A 42 -4.60 -7.18 8.84
N ILE A 43 -5.70 -6.86 9.53
CA ILE A 43 -6.88 -6.26 8.88
C ILE A 43 -6.50 -4.91 8.26
N GLY A 44 -5.83 -4.04 9.00
CA GLY A 44 -5.40 -2.74 8.49
C GLY A 44 -4.45 -2.88 7.30
N ARG A 45 -3.45 -3.76 7.40
CA ARG A 45 -2.45 -4.00 6.35
C ARG A 45 -3.12 -4.54 5.10
N GLY A 46 -4.02 -5.51 5.27
CA GLY A 46 -4.77 -6.12 4.19
C GLY A 46 -5.67 -5.13 3.45
N VAL A 47 -6.44 -4.31 4.19
CA VAL A 47 -7.27 -3.26 3.58
C VAL A 47 -6.41 -2.26 2.81
N ILE A 48 -5.34 -1.75 3.43
CA ILE A 48 -4.45 -0.77 2.78
C ILE A 48 -3.85 -1.37 1.51
N ASN A 49 -3.34 -2.60 1.58
CA ASN A 49 -2.73 -3.27 0.44
C ASN A 49 -3.72 -3.46 -0.71
N VAL A 50 -4.93 -3.97 -0.44
CA VAL A 50 -5.93 -4.19 -1.48
C VAL A 50 -6.38 -2.87 -2.10
N VAL A 51 -6.72 -1.87 -1.28
CA VAL A 51 -7.29 -0.60 -1.73
C VAL A 51 -6.26 0.26 -2.48
N THR A 52 -4.99 0.23 -2.09
CA THR A 52 -3.95 1.10 -2.66
C THR A 52 -3.09 0.44 -3.74
N SER A 53 -3.24 -0.87 -3.98
CA SER A 53 -2.43 -1.63 -4.94
C SER A 53 -2.43 -1.09 -6.37
N PHE A 54 -3.51 -0.46 -6.83
CA PHE A 54 -3.58 0.11 -8.18
C PHE A 54 -2.56 1.25 -8.40
N VAL A 55 -2.13 1.91 -7.31
CA VAL A 55 -1.13 2.98 -7.36
C VAL A 55 0.22 2.43 -7.84
N ASP A 56 0.53 1.16 -7.55
CA ASP A 56 1.78 0.53 -7.99
C ASP A 56 1.86 0.44 -9.51
N LEU A 57 0.73 0.22 -10.19
CA LEU A 57 0.69 0.21 -11.65
C LEU A 57 1.06 1.59 -12.20
N LEU A 58 0.45 2.65 -11.67
CA LEU A 58 0.67 4.01 -12.13
C LEU A 58 2.10 4.48 -11.86
N VAL A 59 2.60 4.26 -10.64
CA VAL A 59 3.94 4.69 -10.22
C VAL A 59 5.02 3.97 -11.05
N ASN A 60 4.90 2.65 -11.26
CA ASN A 60 5.86 1.92 -12.08
C ASN A 60 5.82 2.33 -13.55
N VAL A 61 4.64 2.55 -14.14
CA VAL A 61 4.56 3.10 -15.51
C VAL A 61 5.25 4.44 -15.61
N VAL A 62 4.93 5.39 -14.72
CA VAL A 62 5.53 6.73 -14.76
C VAL A 62 7.04 6.68 -14.54
N ASN A 63 7.53 5.88 -13.59
CA ASN A 63 8.95 5.78 -13.28
C ASN A 63 9.73 5.14 -14.43
N GLU A 64 9.26 4.03 -14.99
CA GLU A 64 9.96 3.33 -16.06
C GLU A 64 9.89 4.10 -17.39
N THR A 65 8.79 4.79 -17.68
CA THR A 65 8.70 5.69 -18.85
C THR A 65 9.65 6.90 -18.74
N ARG A 66 9.94 7.39 -17.52
CA ARG A 66 10.91 8.48 -17.29
C ARG A 66 12.36 8.01 -17.39
N ASN A 67 12.63 6.78 -16.98
CA ASN A 67 13.98 6.23 -16.89
C ASN A 67 14.44 5.51 -18.18
N GLY A 68 13.53 5.12 -19.06
CA GLY A 68 13.82 4.37 -20.28
C GLY A 68 13.26 4.98 -21.56
N PRO A 69 13.51 4.36 -22.73
CA PRO A 69 12.88 4.76 -24.00
C PRO A 69 11.35 4.73 -23.86
N PRO A 70 10.58 5.73 -24.30
CA PRO A 70 9.19 5.90 -23.89
C PRO A 70 8.29 4.68 -24.07
N VAL A 71 8.40 3.98 -25.20
CA VAL A 71 7.61 2.76 -25.48
C VAL A 71 8.06 1.57 -24.64
N VAL A 72 9.37 1.35 -24.54
CA VAL A 72 9.96 0.24 -23.78
C VAL A 72 9.72 0.44 -22.28
N GLY A 73 9.98 1.65 -21.77
CA GLY A 73 9.72 2.05 -20.39
C GLY A 73 8.25 1.90 -20.02
N THR A 74 7.32 2.27 -20.91
CA THR A 74 5.89 2.06 -20.66
C THR A 74 5.55 0.58 -20.55
N LEU A 75 6.04 -0.27 -21.47
CA LEU A 75 5.77 -1.72 -21.42
C LEU A 75 6.38 -2.38 -20.18
N VAL A 76 7.63 -2.04 -19.84
CA VAL A 76 8.31 -2.52 -18.62
C VAL A 76 7.56 -2.05 -17.38
N GLY A 77 7.15 -0.78 -17.34
CA GLY A 77 6.39 -0.20 -16.24
C GLY A 77 5.03 -0.84 -16.04
N VAL A 78 4.31 -1.17 -17.13
CA VAL A 78 3.05 -1.92 -17.05
C VAL A 78 3.29 -3.32 -16.48
N GLY A 79 4.29 -4.04 -16.98
CA GLY A 79 4.60 -5.40 -16.49
C GLY A 79 5.00 -5.41 -15.01
N LYS A 80 5.93 -4.55 -14.62
CA LYS A 80 6.39 -4.39 -13.23
C LYS A 80 5.25 -3.93 -12.32
N GLY A 81 4.48 -2.95 -12.77
CA GLY A 81 3.34 -2.41 -12.06
C GLY A 81 2.24 -3.45 -11.81
N ALA A 82 1.89 -4.24 -12.83
CA ALA A 82 0.93 -5.33 -12.69
C ALA A 82 1.42 -6.42 -11.72
N GLY A 83 2.72 -6.74 -11.76
CA GLY A 83 3.33 -7.67 -10.81
C GLY A 83 3.27 -7.18 -9.36
N CYS A 84 3.68 -5.93 -9.10
CA CYS A 84 3.60 -5.32 -7.77
C CYS A 84 2.16 -5.24 -7.26
N LEU A 85 1.23 -4.80 -8.10
CA LEU A 85 -0.20 -4.75 -7.80
C LEU A 85 -0.70 -6.14 -7.40
N GLY A 86 -0.42 -7.16 -8.21
CA GLY A 86 -0.85 -8.53 -7.95
C GLY A 86 -0.32 -9.06 -6.62
N LEU A 87 0.98 -8.89 -6.35
CA LEU A 87 1.59 -9.31 -5.08
C LEU A 87 0.95 -8.61 -3.88
N ARG A 88 0.70 -7.30 -3.98
CA ARG A 88 0.11 -6.51 -2.90
C ARG A 88 -1.36 -6.91 -2.65
N VAL A 89 -2.14 -7.12 -3.70
CA VAL A 89 -3.53 -7.62 -3.57
C VAL A 89 -3.55 -9.02 -2.96
N LEU A 90 -2.69 -9.93 -3.41
CA LEU A 90 -2.62 -11.29 -2.89
C LEU A 90 -2.21 -11.31 -1.42
N SER A 91 -1.17 -10.56 -1.05
CA SER A 91 -0.76 -10.39 0.35
C SER A 91 -1.88 -9.82 1.21
N GLY A 92 -2.55 -8.76 0.74
CA GLY A 92 -3.64 -8.17 1.49
C GLY A 92 -4.88 -9.09 1.59
N GLY A 93 -5.17 -9.85 0.55
CA GLY A 93 -6.20 -10.88 0.57
C GLY A 93 -5.89 -12.00 1.56
N VAL A 94 -4.62 -12.45 1.63
CA VAL A 94 -4.17 -13.40 2.65
C VAL A 94 -4.37 -12.81 4.05
N ASP A 95 -3.97 -11.57 4.29
CA ASP A 95 -4.16 -10.94 5.61
C ASP A 95 -5.63 -10.89 6.02
N LEU A 96 -6.52 -10.51 5.10
CA LEU A 96 -7.97 -10.43 5.34
C LEU A 96 -8.65 -11.79 5.52
N THR A 97 -8.06 -12.86 5.01
CA THR A 97 -8.60 -14.23 5.10
C THR A 97 -7.89 -15.08 6.16
N THR A 98 -6.84 -14.57 6.80
CA THR A 98 -6.04 -15.32 7.78
C THR A 98 -5.77 -14.55 9.06
N PHE A 99 -6.32 -13.34 9.23
CA PHE A 99 -6.10 -12.51 10.42
C PHE A 99 -6.37 -13.26 11.74
N TRP A 100 -7.35 -14.16 11.72
CA TRP A 100 -7.79 -14.94 12.89
C TRP A 100 -6.92 -16.19 13.16
N VAL A 101 -6.04 -16.57 12.23
CA VAL A 101 -5.22 -17.77 12.37
C VAL A 101 -4.14 -17.51 13.43
N PRO A 102 -4.11 -18.27 14.53
CA PRO A 102 -3.10 -18.08 15.57
C PRO A 102 -1.70 -18.46 15.02
N GLY A 103 -0.69 -17.65 15.35
CA GLY A 103 0.70 -17.91 14.95
C GLY A 103 1.04 -17.63 13.48
N PHE A 104 0.09 -17.18 12.66
CA PHE A 104 0.34 -16.81 11.26
C PHE A 104 0.18 -15.30 11.05
N ASN A 105 1.23 -14.62 10.60
CA ASN A 105 1.27 -13.16 10.47
C ASN A 105 1.18 -12.68 9.02
N GLY A 106 0.62 -13.50 8.12
CA GLY A 106 0.47 -13.14 6.71
C GLY A 106 1.79 -13.11 5.93
N PHE A 107 1.76 -12.49 4.75
CA PHE A 107 2.93 -12.29 3.91
C PHE A 107 3.26 -10.80 3.81
N PRO A 108 4.33 -10.31 4.45
CA PRO A 108 4.75 -8.93 4.27
C PRO A 108 5.17 -8.70 2.81
N VAL A 109 4.69 -7.62 2.22
CA VAL A 109 5.11 -7.16 0.89
C VAL A 109 5.91 -5.88 1.07
N SER A 110 6.96 -5.73 0.27
CA SER A 110 7.90 -4.61 0.32
C SER A 110 7.20 -3.24 0.40
N ASP A 111 7.73 -2.38 1.28
CA ASP A 111 7.32 -0.99 1.45
C ASP A 111 7.90 -0.02 0.40
N SER A 112 8.47 -0.56 -0.68
CA SER A 112 9.08 0.17 -1.80
C SER A 112 8.31 1.40 -2.26
#